data_AF-A0A179GYZ5-F1
#
_entry.id   AF-A0A179GYZ5-F1
#
_cell.length_a   1.000
_cell.length_b   1.000
_cell.length_c   1.000
_cell.angle_alpha   90.00
_cell.angle_beta   90.00
_cell.angle_gamma   90.00
#
_symmetry.space_group_name_H-M   'P 1'
#
loop_
_entity.id
_entity.type
_entity.pdbx_description
1 polymer ?
#
loop_
_entity_poly.entity_id
_entity_poly.type
_entity_poly.pdbx_seq_one_letter_code
_entity_poly.pdbx_strand_id
1 'polypeptide(L)'
;MVKITQLLSLLLAARQGLALPAASSDLERRDWPDVTQFLSKVAAIFPINAAVKDVCGLLTAGELGLATTFGIPTTENDACGDVTVMFARGTCDPGNVGVLTGPFFFHALEEKLQQSGRTLGVKGFAYPASVDGYLTGSPGNGKKFAQEIQDVAAKCPSTKIVLSGYSQGGMVVHDAATSLGASVMSRVSAVVIFGDPYSKRAVDNIDASKVRVICHDGDNICENGPIILPQHLTYALDADSAADFVVSKV
;
A
#
# COMPACT_ATOMS: atom_id res chain seq x y z
N MET A 1 57.22 -37.67 46.88
CA MET A 1 57.46 -36.21 47.09
C MET A 1 57.30 -35.56 45.72
N VAL A 2 56.38 -34.67 45.37
CA VAL A 2 55.34 -33.87 46.06
C VAL A 2 54.14 -33.81 45.09
N LYS A 3 52.92 -33.98 45.61
CA LYS A 3 51.65 -33.89 44.86
C LYS A 3 51.38 -32.43 44.48
N ILE A 4 51.07 -32.19 43.21
CA ILE A 4 50.63 -30.89 42.69
C ILE A 4 49.16 -30.70 43.06
N THR A 5 48.91 -29.81 44.03
CA THR A 5 47.57 -29.43 44.48
C THR A 5 47.01 -28.35 43.55
N GLN A 6 45.89 -28.65 42.89
CA GLN A 6 45.10 -27.70 42.12
C GLN A 6 44.51 -26.62 43.04
N LEU A 7 44.76 -25.34 42.74
CA LEU A 7 43.96 -24.23 43.27
C LEU A 7 42.73 -24.04 42.39
N LEU A 8 41.55 -24.35 42.94
CA LEU A 8 40.28 -23.84 42.46
C LEU A 8 40.23 -22.32 42.69
N SER A 9 40.04 -21.55 41.62
CA SER A 9 39.64 -20.15 41.70
C SER A 9 38.25 -20.00 41.09
N LEU A 10 37.30 -19.55 41.91
CA LEU A 10 35.92 -19.22 41.55
C LEU A 10 35.88 -18.20 40.38
N LEU A 11 35.18 -18.53 39.30
CA LEU A 11 34.64 -17.52 38.38
C LEU A 11 33.14 -17.38 38.62
N LEU A 12 32.75 -16.24 39.21
CA LEU A 12 31.38 -15.75 39.25
C LEU A 12 30.93 -15.42 37.82
N ALA A 13 29.83 -16.03 37.37
CA ALA A 13 29.19 -15.67 36.11
C ALA A 13 28.40 -14.36 36.28
N ALA A 14 28.92 -13.25 35.74
CA ALA A 14 28.14 -12.03 35.55
C ALA A 14 27.28 -12.19 34.29
N ARG A 15 25.99 -12.52 34.46
CA ARG A 15 24.99 -12.37 33.40
C ARG A 15 24.70 -10.88 33.23
N GLN A 16 25.46 -10.22 32.36
CA GLN A 16 25.02 -8.96 31.77
C GLN A 16 23.93 -9.30 30.77
N GLY A 17 22.68 -9.04 31.14
CA GLY A 17 21.58 -9.00 30.19
C GLY A 17 21.86 -7.86 29.21
N LEU A 18 22.39 -8.19 28.04
CA LEU A 18 22.32 -7.33 26.88
C LEU A 18 20.84 -7.19 26.55
N ALA A 19 20.25 -6.06 26.93
CA ALA A 19 18.99 -5.62 26.37
C ALA A 19 19.19 -5.58 24.85
N LEU A 20 18.45 -6.42 24.13
CA LEU A 20 18.31 -6.34 22.69
C LEU A 20 17.87 -4.90 22.37
N PRO A 21 18.47 -4.23 21.36
CA PRO A 21 17.96 -2.94 20.93
C PRO A 21 16.49 -3.16 20.52
N ALA A 22 15.59 -2.37 21.11
CA ALA A 22 14.22 -2.32 20.68
C ALA A 22 14.17 -2.15 19.16
N ALA A 23 13.29 -2.91 18.51
CA ALA A 23 13.06 -2.79 17.08
C ALA A 23 12.83 -1.31 16.72
N SER A 24 13.30 -0.94 15.53
CA SER A 24 13.28 0.43 14.98
C SER A 24 11.91 1.12 14.93
N SER A 25 10.82 0.44 15.30
CA SER A 25 9.44 0.93 15.25
C SER A 25 9.12 2.03 16.27
N ASP A 26 9.86 2.13 17.38
CA ASP A 26 9.54 3.10 18.45
C ASP A 26 10.12 4.51 18.21
N LEU A 27 11.00 4.68 17.21
CA LEU A 27 11.66 5.96 16.90
C LEU A 27 11.11 6.67 15.64
N GLU A 28 10.20 6.04 14.90
CA GLU A 28 9.55 6.60 13.70
C GLU A 28 8.17 7.21 13.97
N ARG A 29 7.74 7.27 15.24
CA ARG A 29 6.54 8.05 15.65
C ARG A 29 6.87 9.55 15.75
N ARG A 30 7.43 10.13 14.69
CA ARG A 30 7.64 11.57 14.55
C ARG A 30 6.97 12.05 13.26
N ASP A 31 5.73 12.49 13.45
CA ASP A 31 4.90 13.36 12.62
C ASP A 31 4.59 12.87 11.20
N TRP A 32 3.60 11.98 11.09
CA TRP A 32 2.87 11.80 9.82
C TRP A 32 2.30 13.16 9.37
N PRO A 33 2.39 13.53 8.09
CA PRO A 33 2.00 14.86 7.65
C PRO A 33 0.50 15.08 7.83
N ASP A 34 0.14 16.28 8.30
CA ASP A 34 -1.23 16.75 8.27
C ASP A 34 -1.75 16.74 6.82
N VAL A 35 -2.88 16.06 6.61
CA VAL A 35 -3.45 15.86 5.27
C VAL A 35 -3.79 17.20 4.59
N THR A 36 -4.21 18.22 5.36
CA THR A 36 -4.49 19.55 4.81
C THR A 36 -3.22 20.21 4.30
N GLN A 37 -2.12 20.12 5.04
CA GLN A 37 -0.83 20.63 4.62
C GLN A 37 -0.27 19.89 3.40
N PHE A 38 -0.41 18.56 3.37
CA PHE A 38 -0.03 17.73 2.23
C PHE A 38 -0.80 18.15 0.97
N LEU A 39 -2.13 18.23 1.05
CA LEU A 39 -2.98 18.59 -0.09
C LEU A 39 -2.79 20.04 -0.54
N SER A 40 -2.44 20.94 0.38
CA SER A 40 -2.06 22.31 0.01
C SER A 40 -0.80 22.33 -0.87
N LYS A 41 0.15 21.42 -0.64
CA LYS A 41 1.32 21.25 -1.50
C LYS A 41 0.98 20.56 -2.81
N VAL A 42 0.14 19.52 -2.79
CA VAL A 42 -0.39 18.89 -4.02
C VAL A 42 -1.00 19.94 -4.93
N ALA A 43 -1.92 20.76 -4.42
CA ALA A 43 -2.59 21.82 -5.18
C ALA A 43 -1.62 22.87 -5.74
N ALA A 44 -0.47 23.09 -5.11
CA ALA A 44 0.51 24.07 -5.53
C ALA A 44 1.45 23.58 -6.65
N ILE A 45 1.68 22.27 -6.75
CA ILE A 45 2.73 21.72 -7.64
C ILE A 45 2.20 20.81 -8.75
N PHE A 46 1.01 20.21 -8.59
CA PHE A 46 0.51 19.24 -9.55
C PHE A 46 -0.17 19.94 -10.74
N PRO A 47 0.13 19.50 -11.98
CA PRO A 47 -0.61 19.96 -13.14
C PRO A 47 -2.03 19.39 -13.10
N ILE A 48 -3.01 20.29 -13.20
CA ILE A 48 -4.44 19.96 -13.24
C ILE A 48 -5.02 20.30 -14.62
N ASN A 49 -6.13 19.66 -14.97
CA ASN A 49 -6.82 19.85 -16.25
C ASN A 49 -5.95 19.49 -17.46
N ALA A 50 -5.18 18.41 -17.34
CA ALA A 50 -4.30 17.91 -18.39
C ALA A 50 -4.40 16.38 -18.51
N ALA A 51 -4.21 15.86 -19.73
CA ALA A 51 -4.20 14.42 -19.93
C ALA A 51 -2.95 13.80 -19.31
N VAL A 52 -3.10 12.64 -18.66
CA VAL A 52 -2.00 11.92 -17.97
C VAL A 52 -0.77 11.72 -18.86
N LYS A 53 -0.97 11.48 -20.17
CA LYS A 53 0.12 11.33 -21.15
C LYS A 53 1.01 12.57 -21.30
N ASP A 54 0.44 13.76 -21.10
CA ASP A 54 1.12 15.03 -21.31
C ASP A 54 1.84 15.51 -20.05
N VAL A 55 1.46 14.97 -18.88
CA VAL A 55 1.97 15.42 -17.58
C VAL A 55 2.66 14.33 -16.75
N CYS A 56 2.79 13.12 -17.27
CA CYS A 56 3.38 11.97 -16.57
C CYS A 56 4.70 12.30 -15.84
N GLY A 57 5.66 12.93 -16.54
CA GLY A 57 6.95 13.30 -15.92
C GLY A 57 6.82 14.35 -14.80
N LEU A 58 5.84 15.25 -14.90
CA LEU A 58 5.53 16.24 -13.85
C LEU A 58 4.84 15.60 -12.66
N LEU A 59 3.97 14.60 -12.87
CA LEU A 59 3.37 13.81 -11.79
C LEU A 59 4.46 13.09 -11.00
N THR A 60 5.35 12.36 -11.68
CA THR A 60 6.48 11.66 -11.04
C THR A 60 7.36 12.61 -10.24
N ALA A 61 7.74 13.76 -10.84
CA ALA A 61 8.58 14.75 -10.17
C ALA A 61 7.88 15.40 -8.98
N GLY A 62 6.59 15.70 -9.10
CA GLY A 62 5.76 16.26 -8.04
C GLY A 62 5.65 15.31 -6.85
N GLU A 63 5.37 14.03 -7.10
CA GLU A 63 5.29 13.01 -6.05
C GLU A 63 6.63 12.78 -5.35
N LEU A 64 7.75 12.72 -6.09
CA LEU A 64 9.08 12.63 -5.49
C LEU A 64 9.41 13.86 -4.64
N GLY A 65 8.97 15.05 -5.08
CA GLY A 65 9.08 16.29 -4.31
C GLY A 65 8.29 16.23 -3.00
N LEU A 66 7.05 15.74 -3.03
CA LEU A 66 6.24 15.54 -1.83
C LEU A 66 6.86 14.50 -0.89
N ALA A 67 7.25 13.33 -1.42
CA ALA A 67 7.89 12.26 -0.67
C ALA A 67 9.14 12.76 0.07
N THR A 68 9.97 13.55 -0.60
CA THR A 68 11.15 14.17 0.01
C THR A 68 10.78 15.21 1.07
N THR A 69 9.76 16.05 0.80
CA THR A 69 9.33 17.12 1.70
C THR A 69 8.74 16.59 3.01
N PHE A 70 7.98 15.50 2.93
CA PHE A 70 7.24 14.94 4.06
C PHE A 70 7.86 13.65 4.63
N GLY A 71 8.97 13.18 4.06
CA GLY A 71 9.63 11.95 4.52
C GLY A 71 8.79 10.69 4.29
N ILE A 72 7.93 10.68 3.26
CA ILE A 72 7.01 9.56 2.98
C ILE A 72 7.71 8.56 2.03
N PRO A 73 7.82 7.27 2.39
CA PRO A 73 8.34 6.26 1.49
C PRO A 73 7.42 6.05 0.29
N THR A 74 8.00 5.88 -0.91
CA THR A 74 7.26 5.56 -2.14
C THR A 74 7.36 4.08 -2.51
N THR A 75 8.07 3.29 -1.69
CA THR A 75 8.34 1.88 -1.93
C THR A 75 8.17 1.05 -0.67
N GLU A 76 7.31 0.04 -0.72
CA GLU A 76 7.03 -0.88 0.39
C GLU A 76 7.22 -2.34 -0.03
N ASN A 77 7.93 -3.12 0.79
CA ASN A 77 8.26 -4.54 0.53
C ASN A 77 8.28 -5.37 1.82
N ASP A 78 7.35 -5.11 2.74
CA ASP A 78 7.36 -5.70 4.07
C ASP A 78 7.21 -7.22 4.07
N ALA A 79 7.57 -7.85 5.18
CA ALA A 79 7.07 -9.18 5.51
C ALA A 79 5.54 -9.15 5.71
N CYS A 80 4.89 -10.31 5.71
CA CYS A 80 3.47 -10.37 6.00
C CYS A 80 3.21 -10.03 7.47
N GLY A 81 2.23 -9.17 7.73
CA GLY A 81 1.64 -8.98 9.06
C GLY A 81 0.44 -9.91 9.30
N ASP A 82 -0.27 -9.67 10.39
CA ASP A 82 -1.61 -10.25 10.62
C ASP A 82 -2.57 -9.85 9.50
N VAL A 83 -2.39 -8.63 8.98
CA VAL A 83 -3.02 -8.13 7.75
C VAL A 83 -1.92 -7.78 6.75
N THR A 84 -2.08 -8.21 5.50
CA THR A 84 -1.15 -7.85 4.41
C THR A 84 -1.91 -7.12 3.31
N VAL A 85 -1.49 -5.89 3.01
CA VAL A 85 -1.99 -5.12 1.88
C VAL A 85 -1.11 -5.38 0.66
N MET A 86 -1.73 -5.86 -0.41
CA MET A 86 -1.15 -5.93 -1.74
C MET A 86 -1.62 -4.68 -2.50
N PHE A 87 -0.72 -3.74 -2.82
CA PHE A 87 -1.08 -2.44 -3.39
C PHE A 87 -0.53 -2.23 -4.80
N ALA A 88 -1.37 -1.78 -5.74
CA ALA A 88 -0.93 -1.30 -7.04
C ALA A 88 -1.11 0.23 -7.14
N ARG A 89 -0.02 0.95 -7.41
CA ARG A 89 0.00 2.43 -7.50
C ARG A 89 -0.64 2.98 -8.77
N GLY A 90 -0.76 4.31 -8.86
CA GLY A 90 -1.29 5.01 -10.02
C GLY A 90 -0.30 5.18 -11.16
N THR A 91 -0.79 5.64 -12.31
CA THR A 91 0.02 5.88 -13.51
C THR A 91 1.04 6.98 -13.26
N CYS A 92 2.31 6.70 -13.56
CA CYS A 92 3.46 7.59 -13.35
C CYS A 92 3.86 7.83 -11.89
N ASP A 93 3.17 7.22 -10.92
CA ASP A 93 3.58 7.27 -9.52
C ASP A 93 5.02 6.68 -9.37
N PRO A 94 5.86 7.27 -8.50
CA PRO A 94 7.19 6.74 -8.22
C PRO A 94 7.16 5.47 -7.35
N GLY A 95 8.27 4.74 -7.32
CA GLY A 95 8.43 3.55 -6.47
C GLY A 95 7.45 2.43 -6.83
N ASN A 96 6.86 1.78 -5.82
CA ASN A 96 5.83 0.74 -6.00
C ASN A 96 4.50 1.05 -5.29
N VAL A 97 4.42 2.12 -4.49
CA VAL A 97 3.17 2.58 -3.83
C VAL A 97 2.81 4.05 -4.08
N GLY A 98 3.69 4.84 -4.72
CA GLY A 98 3.46 6.28 -4.90
C GLY A 98 3.48 7.06 -3.58
N VAL A 99 2.95 8.29 -3.59
CA VAL A 99 2.85 9.12 -2.37
C VAL A 99 1.43 9.63 -2.09
N LEU A 100 0.59 9.76 -3.12
CA LEU A 100 -0.68 10.48 -3.04
C LEU A 100 -1.75 9.77 -2.20
N THR A 101 -1.77 8.43 -2.23
CA THR A 101 -2.90 7.65 -1.71
C THR A 101 -2.44 6.50 -0.83
N GLY A 102 -1.58 5.62 -1.36
CA GLY A 102 -1.16 4.38 -0.70
C GLY A 102 -0.65 4.62 0.73
N PRO A 103 0.43 5.43 0.92
CA PRO A 103 1.00 5.67 2.24
C PRO A 103 -0.01 6.17 3.28
N PHE A 104 -0.92 7.09 2.91
CA PHE A 104 -1.96 7.58 3.83
C PHE A 104 -2.92 6.47 4.25
N PHE A 105 -3.36 5.64 3.31
CA PHE A 105 -4.20 4.49 3.61
C PHE A 105 -3.49 3.46 4.51
N PHE A 106 -2.22 3.16 4.25
CA PHE A 106 -1.46 2.20 5.05
C PHE A 106 -1.28 2.70 6.48
N HIS A 107 -0.91 3.98 6.64
CA HIS A 107 -0.76 4.60 7.95
C HIS A 107 -2.05 4.56 8.76
N ALA A 108 -3.18 5.00 8.18
CA ALA A 108 -4.48 4.96 8.85
C ALA A 108 -4.91 3.53 9.21
N LEU A 109 -4.63 2.55 8.33
CA LEU A 109 -4.91 1.14 8.61
C LEU A 109 -4.03 0.60 9.73
N GLU A 110 -2.74 0.90 9.71
CA GLU A 110 -1.81 0.47 10.75
C GLU A 110 -2.23 1.00 12.13
N GLU A 111 -2.52 2.30 12.24
CA GLU A 111 -2.97 2.89 13.51
C GLU A 111 -4.20 2.18 14.10
N LYS A 112 -5.18 1.84 13.25
CA LYS A 112 -6.38 1.12 13.69
C LYS A 112 -6.11 -0.34 14.02
N LEU A 113 -5.22 -1.02 13.28
CA LEU A 113 -4.86 -2.42 13.58
C LEU A 113 -4.10 -2.53 14.89
N GLN A 114 -3.20 -1.58 15.18
CA GLN A 114 -2.43 -1.52 16.43
C GLN A 114 -3.32 -1.40 17.67
N GLN A 115 -4.48 -0.73 17.57
CA GLN A 115 -5.47 -0.68 18.66
C GLN A 115 -6.00 -2.07 19.07
N SER A 116 -5.93 -3.03 18.15
CA SER A 116 -6.30 -4.44 18.37
C SER A 116 -5.08 -5.37 18.52
N GLY A 117 -3.86 -4.83 18.61
CA GLY A 117 -2.63 -5.59 18.73
C GLY A 117 -2.25 -6.37 17.46
N ARG A 118 -2.78 -5.97 16.30
CA ARG A 118 -2.48 -6.59 15.00
C ARG A 118 -1.44 -5.81 14.22
N THR A 119 -0.61 -6.53 13.49
CA THR A 119 0.45 -5.98 12.64
C THR A 119 -0.01 -5.82 11.19
N LEU A 120 0.45 -4.76 10.53
CA LEU A 120 0.30 -4.54 9.09
C LEU A 120 1.60 -4.91 8.38
N GLY A 121 1.49 -5.55 7.22
CA GLY A 121 2.57 -5.59 6.22
C GLY A 121 2.07 -5.04 4.90
N VAL A 122 2.88 -4.20 4.23
CA VAL A 122 2.55 -3.64 2.92
C VAL A 122 3.49 -4.20 1.85
N LYS A 123 2.89 -4.64 0.74
CA LYS A 123 3.60 -5.09 -0.46
C LYS A 123 3.13 -4.29 -1.65
N GLY A 124 3.96 -3.35 -2.09
CA GLY A 124 3.71 -2.61 -3.32
C GLY A 124 4.06 -3.44 -4.55
N PHE A 125 3.17 -3.47 -5.53
CA PHE A 125 3.37 -4.19 -6.78
C PHE A 125 4.36 -3.45 -7.68
N ALA A 126 5.52 -4.07 -7.92
CA ALA A 126 6.57 -3.51 -8.75
C ALA A 126 6.24 -3.66 -10.25
N TYR A 127 5.39 -2.77 -10.75
CA TYR A 127 4.98 -2.75 -12.15
C TYR A 127 5.24 -1.39 -12.83
N PRO A 128 5.20 -1.30 -14.17
CA PRO A 128 5.64 -0.09 -14.87
C PRO A 128 4.81 1.17 -14.59
N ALA A 129 3.55 1.02 -14.18
CA ALA A 129 2.62 2.14 -14.05
C ALA A 129 2.58 3.07 -15.28
N SER A 130 2.69 2.51 -16.49
CA SER A 130 2.92 3.28 -17.72
C SER A 130 1.64 3.92 -18.25
N VAL A 131 1.77 5.07 -18.92
CA VAL A 131 0.65 5.72 -19.64
C VAL A 131 0.00 4.79 -20.65
N ASP A 132 0.80 4.04 -21.41
CA ASP A 132 0.29 3.08 -22.40
C ASP A 132 -0.56 1.98 -21.74
N GLY A 133 -0.12 1.44 -20.60
CA GLY A 133 -0.87 0.46 -19.84
C GLY A 133 -2.19 1.00 -19.26
N TYR A 134 -2.31 2.32 -19.09
CA TYR A 134 -3.54 2.96 -18.63
C TYR A 134 -4.50 3.12 -19.81
N LEU A 135 -4.02 3.70 -20.91
CA LEU A 135 -4.85 4.04 -22.06
C LEU A 135 -5.33 2.81 -22.83
N THR A 136 -4.53 1.74 -22.86
CA THR A 136 -4.83 0.54 -23.65
C THR A 136 -5.23 -0.66 -22.78
N GLY A 137 -5.08 -0.55 -21.46
CA GLY A 137 -5.16 -1.66 -20.53
C GLY A 137 -3.90 -2.53 -20.54
N SER A 138 -3.63 -3.22 -19.43
CA SER A 138 -2.50 -4.15 -19.37
C SER A 138 -2.85 -5.40 -18.56
N PRO A 139 -3.66 -6.33 -19.13
CA PRO A 139 -4.05 -7.56 -18.44
C PRO A 139 -2.85 -8.41 -17.99
N GLY A 140 -1.70 -8.26 -18.68
CA GLY A 140 -0.44 -8.87 -18.27
C GLY A 140 0.05 -8.42 -16.89
N ASN A 141 -0.20 -7.16 -16.50
CA ASN A 141 0.12 -6.67 -15.16
C ASN A 141 -0.84 -7.26 -14.12
N GLY A 142 -2.14 -7.36 -14.41
CA GLY A 142 -3.09 -8.04 -13.54
C GLY A 142 -2.73 -9.51 -13.30
N LYS A 143 -2.31 -10.24 -14.34
CA LYS A 143 -1.85 -11.62 -14.21
C LYS A 143 -0.58 -11.75 -13.35
N LYS A 144 0.36 -10.83 -13.47
CA LYS A 144 1.57 -10.81 -12.61
C LYS A 144 1.22 -10.48 -11.17
N PHE A 145 0.33 -9.53 -10.93
CA PHE A 145 -0.12 -9.21 -9.58
C PHE A 145 -0.87 -10.39 -8.94
N ALA A 146 -1.69 -11.10 -9.71
CA ALA A 146 -2.32 -12.34 -9.28
C ALA A 146 -1.29 -13.41 -8.84
N GLN A 147 -0.16 -13.53 -9.55
CA GLN A 147 0.92 -14.43 -9.13
C GLN A 147 1.54 -14.01 -7.79
N GLU A 148 1.78 -12.72 -7.59
CA GLU A 148 2.29 -12.22 -6.30
C GLU A 148 1.30 -12.44 -5.14
N ILE A 149 -0.01 -12.28 -5.40
CA ILE A 149 -1.07 -12.56 -4.42
C ILE A 149 -1.09 -14.05 -4.07
N GLN A 150 -0.95 -14.94 -5.05
CA GLN A 150 -0.86 -16.39 -4.83
C GLN A 150 0.36 -16.75 -3.99
N ASP A 151 1.50 -16.13 -4.27
CA ASP A 151 2.73 -16.28 -3.52
C ASP A 151 2.57 -15.88 -2.05
N VAL A 152 1.91 -14.75 -1.78
CA VAL A 152 1.61 -14.29 -0.42
C VAL A 152 0.63 -15.22 0.27
N ALA A 153 -0.42 -15.68 -0.41
CA ALA A 153 -1.38 -16.64 0.14
C ALA A 153 -0.71 -17.97 0.53
N ALA A 154 0.30 -18.41 -0.22
CA ALA A 154 1.06 -19.62 0.06
C ALA A 154 2.09 -19.42 1.19
N LYS A 155 2.84 -18.32 1.18
CA LYS A 155 3.90 -18.03 2.17
C LYS A 155 3.32 -17.63 3.53
N CYS A 156 2.16 -17.00 3.54
CA CYS A 156 1.56 -16.39 4.73
C CYS A 156 0.11 -16.86 4.91
N PRO A 157 -0.13 -18.16 5.19
CA PRO A 157 -1.48 -18.73 5.17
C PRO A 157 -2.40 -18.22 6.29
N SER A 158 -1.87 -17.53 7.31
CA SER A 158 -2.66 -16.91 8.37
C SER A 158 -3.00 -15.43 8.11
N THR A 159 -2.32 -14.76 7.18
CA THR A 159 -2.52 -13.32 6.95
C THR A 159 -3.89 -13.05 6.33
N LYS A 160 -4.51 -11.95 6.75
CA LYS A 160 -5.70 -11.39 6.09
C LYS A 160 -5.23 -10.57 4.89
N ILE A 161 -5.46 -11.09 3.69
CA ILE A 161 -5.06 -10.40 2.46
C ILE A 161 -6.06 -9.31 2.13
N VAL A 162 -5.56 -8.10 1.92
CA VAL A 162 -6.30 -6.94 1.42
C VAL A 162 -5.70 -6.57 0.06
N LEU A 163 -6.54 -6.44 -0.97
CA LEU A 163 -6.10 -5.92 -2.26
C LEU A 163 -6.44 -4.45 -2.33
N SER A 164 -5.52 -3.64 -2.83
CA SER A 164 -5.78 -2.22 -3.01
C SER A 164 -5.13 -1.65 -4.27
N GLY A 165 -5.77 -0.65 -4.85
CA GLY A 165 -5.29 0.01 -6.05
C GLY A 165 -5.64 1.48 -6.08
N TYR A 166 -4.79 2.31 -6.68
CA TYR A 166 -5.09 3.70 -6.99
C TYR A 166 -4.96 3.95 -8.49
N SER A 167 -5.93 4.64 -9.11
CA SER A 167 -5.91 4.98 -10.53
C SER A 167 -5.77 3.72 -11.41
N GLN A 168 -4.77 3.64 -12.30
CA GLN A 168 -4.46 2.41 -13.06
C GLN A 168 -4.26 1.16 -12.16
N GLY A 169 -3.77 1.32 -10.93
CA GLY A 169 -3.68 0.23 -9.98
C GLY A 169 -5.03 -0.43 -9.67
N GLY A 170 -6.14 0.31 -9.77
CA GLY A 170 -7.49 -0.26 -9.73
C GLY A 170 -7.76 -1.23 -10.88
N MET A 171 -7.38 -0.87 -12.11
CA MET A 171 -7.47 -1.78 -13.26
C MET A 171 -6.65 -3.05 -13.03
N VAL A 172 -5.45 -2.92 -12.45
CA VAL A 172 -4.59 -4.06 -12.10
C VAL A 172 -5.26 -4.98 -11.07
N VAL A 173 -5.93 -4.42 -10.07
CA VAL A 173 -6.70 -5.18 -9.07
C VAL A 173 -7.85 -5.95 -9.72
N HIS A 174 -8.63 -5.29 -10.61
CA HIS A 174 -9.71 -5.95 -11.36
C HIS A 174 -9.19 -7.12 -12.20
N ASP A 175 -8.15 -6.90 -13.00
CA ASP A 175 -7.57 -7.92 -13.88
C ASP A 175 -6.91 -9.06 -13.09
N ALA A 176 -6.34 -8.76 -11.92
CA ALA A 176 -5.83 -9.77 -11.00
C ALA A 176 -6.97 -10.62 -10.42
N ALA A 177 -8.07 -10.01 -9.99
CA ALA A 177 -9.23 -10.72 -9.47
C ALA A 177 -9.87 -11.67 -10.51
N THR A 178 -9.94 -11.23 -11.78
CA THR A 178 -10.33 -12.11 -12.89
C THR A 178 -9.36 -13.29 -13.03
N SER A 179 -8.05 -13.03 -12.96
CA SER A 179 -7.00 -14.05 -13.16
C SER A 179 -6.90 -15.06 -12.01
N LEU A 180 -7.17 -14.64 -10.78
CA LEU A 180 -7.08 -15.46 -9.56
C LEU A 180 -8.19 -16.53 -9.47
N GLY A 181 -9.38 -16.23 -9.99
CA GLY A 181 -10.56 -17.07 -9.82
C GLY A 181 -11.09 -17.13 -8.38
N ALA A 182 -12.27 -17.74 -8.21
CA ALA A 182 -12.97 -17.79 -6.93
C ALA A 182 -12.18 -18.47 -5.79
N SER A 183 -11.37 -19.49 -6.10
CA SER A 183 -10.62 -20.24 -5.08
C SER A 183 -9.64 -19.33 -4.32
N VAL A 184 -8.80 -18.57 -5.04
CA VAL A 184 -7.84 -17.68 -4.39
C VAL A 184 -8.50 -16.41 -3.88
N MET A 185 -9.49 -15.86 -4.61
CA MET A 185 -10.24 -14.69 -4.13
C MET A 185 -11.03 -14.95 -2.84
N SER A 186 -11.37 -16.20 -2.51
CA SER A 186 -11.96 -16.55 -1.22
C SER A 186 -11.05 -16.26 -0.01
N ARG A 187 -9.73 -16.15 -0.25
CA ARG A 187 -8.71 -15.79 0.75
C ARG A 187 -8.59 -14.28 0.97
N VAL A 188 -9.16 -13.47 0.08
CA VAL A 188 -9.16 -12.01 0.18
C VAL A 188 -10.24 -11.58 1.17
N SER A 189 -9.82 -10.75 2.13
CA SER A 189 -10.67 -10.24 3.20
C SER A 189 -11.37 -8.96 2.78
N ALA A 190 -10.67 -8.07 2.09
CA ALA A 190 -11.21 -6.82 1.58
C ALA A 190 -10.52 -6.39 0.27
N VAL A 191 -11.22 -5.59 -0.53
CA VAL A 191 -10.69 -4.87 -1.69
C VAL A 191 -11.04 -3.40 -1.55
N VAL A 192 -10.05 -2.51 -1.64
CA VAL A 192 -10.24 -1.05 -1.64
C VAL A 192 -9.63 -0.44 -2.90
N ILE A 193 -10.39 0.30 -3.68
CA ILE A 193 -9.85 0.94 -4.90
C ILE A 193 -10.17 2.42 -4.89
N PHE A 194 -9.15 3.25 -5.09
CA PHE A 194 -9.24 4.71 -5.13
C PHE A 194 -9.12 5.20 -6.57
N GLY A 195 -10.03 6.07 -7.02
CA GLY A 195 -9.95 6.66 -8.37
C GLY A 195 -10.02 5.61 -9.48
N ASP A 196 -10.95 4.65 -9.37
CA ASP A 196 -11.00 3.45 -10.21
C ASP A 196 -11.49 3.73 -11.66
N PRO A 197 -10.65 3.56 -12.69
CA PRO A 197 -11.09 3.65 -14.10
C PRO A 197 -12.16 2.64 -14.47
N TYR A 198 -12.22 1.52 -13.73
CA TYR A 198 -13.21 0.47 -13.89
C TYR A 198 -14.30 0.51 -12.80
N SER A 199 -14.56 1.68 -12.19
CA SER A 199 -15.54 1.85 -11.11
C SER A 199 -16.95 1.31 -11.43
N LYS A 200 -17.33 1.27 -12.71
CA LYS A 200 -18.62 0.75 -13.21
C LYS A 200 -18.65 -0.78 -13.39
N ARG A 201 -17.53 -1.45 -13.14
CA ARG A 201 -17.36 -2.90 -13.21
C ARG A 201 -17.24 -3.45 -11.78
N ALA A 202 -17.86 -4.59 -11.52
CA ALA A 202 -17.66 -5.31 -10.27
C ALA A 202 -16.27 -5.98 -10.26
N VAL A 203 -15.62 -6.03 -9.10
CA VAL A 203 -14.41 -6.84 -8.92
C VAL A 203 -14.82 -8.32 -8.97
N ASP A 204 -14.22 -9.06 -9.90
CA ASP A 204 -14.61 -10.46 -10.14
C ASP A 204 -14.32 -11.36 -8.93
N ASN A 205 -15.09 -12.44 -8.80
CA ASN A 205 -14.81 -13.56 -7.90
C ASN A 205 -14.78 -13.22 -6.39
N ILE A 206 -15.31 -12.07 -5.97
CA ILE A 206 -15.43 -11.68 -4.55
C ILE A 206 -16.82 -11.13 -4.24
N ASP A 207 -17.28 -11.34 -3.02
CA ASP A 207 -18.52 -10.76 -2.51
C ASP A 207 -18.42 -9.21 -2.51
N ALA A 208 -19.40 -8.54 -3.13
CA ALA A 208 -19.44 -7.08 -3.22
C ALA A 208 -19.40 -6.38 -1.85
N SER A 209 -19.88 -7.02 -0.78
CA SER A 209 -19.79 -6.49 0.58
C SER A 209 -18.36 -6.39 1.13
N LYS A 210 -17.39 -7.03 0.46
CA LYS A 210 -15.94 -6.94 0.76
C LYS A 210 -15.21 -5.95 -0.15
N VAL A 211 -15.93 -5.29 -1.07
CA VAL A 211 -15.35 -4.33 -2.01
C VAL A 211 -15.77 -2.91 -1.63
N ARG A 212 -14.81 -1.99 -1.59
CA ARG A 212 -15.05 -0.56 -1.51
C ARG A 212 -14.31 0.14 -2.64
N VAL A 213 -15.07 0.67 -3.60
CA VAL A 213 -14.54 1.60 -4.60
C VAL A 213 -14.83 3.01 -4.13
N ILE A 214 -13.81 3.87 -4.13
CA ILE A 214 -13.85 5.26 -3.71
C ILE A 214 -13.53 6.11 -4.95
N CYS A 215 -14.53 6.82 -5.43
CA CYS A 215 -14.43 7.73 -6.57
C CYS A 215 -14.99 9.08 -6.15
N HIS A 216 -14.18 10.12 -6.24
CA HIS A 216 -14.63 11.47 -5.96
C HIS A 216 -15.53 12.00 -7.08
N ASP A 217 -16.57 12.75 -6.68
CA ASP A 217 -17.47 13.40 -7.64
C ASP A 217 -16.69 14.33 -8.57
N GLY A 218 -16.77 14.05 -9.87
CA GLY A 218 -16.07 14.81 -10.91
C GLY A 218 -14.65 14.32 -11.21
N ASP A 219 -14.18 13.23 -10.59
CA ASP A 219 -12.94 12.58 -11.02
C ASP A 219 -13.11 11.99 -12.43
N ASN A 220 -12.44 12.59 -13.42
CA ASN A 220 -12.51 12.16 -14.80
C ASN A 220 -11.95 10.74 -15.02
N ILE A 221 -11.02 10.31 -14.17
CA ILE A 221 -10.42 8.98 -14.26
C ILE A 221 -11.47 7.92 -13.91
N CYS A 222 -12.33 8.16 -12.92
CA CYS A 222 -13.43 7.26 -12.56
C CYS A 222 -14.48 7.09 -13.67
N GLU A 223 -14.55 8.06 -14.59
CA GLU A 223 -15.35 8.00 -15.80
C GLU A 223 -14.61 7.37 -16.99
N ASN A 224 -13.48 6.72 -16.72
CA ASN A 224 -12.56 6.13 -17.71
C ASN A 224 -12.02 7.17 -18.72
N GLY A 225 -11.89 8.43 -18.30
CA GLY A 225 -11.31 9.52 -19.07
C GLY A 225 -9.86 9.80 -18.66
N PRO A 226 -9.01 10.38 -19.52
CA PRO A 226 -7.57 10.46 -19.28
C PRO A 226 -7.09 11.72 -18.56
N ILE A 227 -8.01 12.59 -18.10
CA ILE A 227 -7.69 13.92 -17.58
C ILE A 227 -7.46 13.88 -16.08
N ILE A 228 -6.31 14.37 -15.64
CA ILE A 228 -6.02 14.56 -14.22
C ILE A 228 -6.68 15.85 -13.75
N LEU A 229 -7.71 15.69 -12.90
CA LEU A 229 -8.40 16.77 -12.22
C LEU A 229 -8.04 16.78 -10.73
N PRO A 230 -8.23 17.90 -10.00
CA PRO A 230 -7.92 17.97 -8.57
C PRO A 230 -8.52 16.83 -7.74
N GLN A 231 -9.73 16.39 -8.10
CA GLN A 231 -10.46 15.30 -7.47
C GLN A 231 -9.64 14.01 -7.42
N HIS A 232 -8.89 13.72 -8.50
CA HIS A 232 -8.10 12.49 -8.59
C HIS A 232 -6.89 12.48 -7.63
N LEU A 233 -6.46 13.65 -7.15
CA LEU A 233 -5.23 13.83 -6.38
C LEU A 233 -5.46 13.93 -4.86
N THR A 234 -6.68 13.68 -4.39
CA THR A 234 -7.11 14.01 -3.00
C THR A 234 -7.53 12.79 -2.17
N TYR A 235 -7.30 11.57 -2.65
CA TYR A 235 -7.74 10.34 -1.96
C TYR A 235 -7.07 10.07 -0.60
N ALA A 236 -6.03 10.83 -0.24
CA ALA A 236 -5.53 10.87 1.13
C ALA A 236 -6.62 11.26 2.16
N LEU A 237 -7.66 12.00 1.75
CA LEU A 237 -8.80 12.37 2.59
C LEU A 237 -9.64 11.15 3.01
N ASP A 238 -9.65 10.09 2.20
CA ASP A 238 -10.50 8.91 2.42
C ASP A 238 -9.80 7.81 3.21
N ALA A 239 -8.50 7.96 3.49
CA ALA A 239 -7.65 6.96 4.11
C ALA A 239 -8.26 6.36 5.38
N ASP A 240 -8.78 7.20 6.27
CA ASP A 240 -9.44 6.76 7.51
C ASP A 240 -10.68 5.90 7.24
N SER A 241 -11.54 6.34 6.33
CA SER A 241 -12.78 5.63 6.01
C SER A 241 -12.50 4.30 5.29
N ALA A 242 -11.46 4.25 4.46
CA ALA A 242 -10.97 3.05 3.81
C ALA A 242 -10.39 2.07 4.85
N ALA A 243 -9.61 2.57 5.80
CA ALA A 243 -9.06 1.79 6.89
C ALA A 243 -10.16 1.22 7.80
N ASP A 244 -11.17 2.00 8.17
CA ASP A 244 -12.35 1.53 8.92
C ASP A 244 -13.08 0.41 8.17
N PHE A 245 -13.25 0.57 6.86
CA PHE A 245 -13.85 -0.47 6.02
C PHE A 245 -13.03 -1.76 6.09
N VAL A 246 -11.71 -1.69 5.93
CA VAL A 246 -10.84 -2.88 6.00
C VAL A 246 -10.91 -3.53 7.37
N VAL A 247 -10.79 -2.77 8.45
CA VAL A 247 -10.88 -3.27 9.83
C VAL A 247 -12.18 -4.03 10.08
N SER A 248 -13.30 -3.61 9.48
CA SER A 248 -14.57 -4.33 9.57
C SER A 248 -14.60 -5.69 8.88
N LYS A 249 -13.57 -6.05 8.10
CA LYS A 249 -13.48 -7.29 7.31
C LYS A 249 -12.38 -8.25 7.78
N VAL A 250 -11.44 -7.79 8.61
CA VAL A 250 -10.24 -8.55 9.01
C VAL A 250 -10.27 -9.00 10.46
#